data_AF-Q8RW73-F1
#
_entry.id   AF-Q8RW73-F1
#
_cell.length_a   1.000
_cell.length_b   1.000
_cell.length_c   1.000
_cell.angle_alpha   90.00
_cell.angle_beta   90.00
_cell.angle_gamma   90.00
#
_symmetry.space_group_name_H-M   'P 1'
#
loop_
_entity.id
_entity.type
_entity.pdbx_description
1 polymer ?
#
loop_
_entity_poly.entity_id
_entity_poly.type
_entity_poly.pdbx_seq_one_letter_code
_entity_poly.pdbx_strand_id
1 'polypeptide(L)'
;RRSLLQKNARIRNCLTQLSAKDITADDKKELDEALQIGIQAAFRTDEIRRAQPTPQDEMRYGMSYIHETVWKGVPKFLRRVDTALKNIGINERLPYNVPLIKFCSWMGGDRDGNPRVTPEVTRDVCLLARMMAANLYIDQVEELMFELSMWRCNEELRCRAEELQSTPASKKVTKYYIEFWKQIPPNEPYRVILGAVRDKLYNTRERARHLVATGYSEIGEESVFTNVDEFLEPLELCYKSLCACGDKAIADGSLLDLLRQVFTFGLSLVKLDIRQESERHTDVIDAITTYLGIGSYRDWPEEQRMEWLVSELQGKRPLLPPDLPQTEEIADVIGAMRVLAELPSDSFGPYIISMCTAPSDVLAVELLQRECGIR
;
A
#
# COMPACT_ATOMS: atom_id res chain seq x y z
N ARG A 1 -12.18 13.06 6.20
CA ARG A 1 -13.04 12.23 5.31
C ARG A 1 -12.86 12.68 3.86
N ARG A 2 -12.78 11.74 2.91
CA ARG A 2 -12.68 12.02 1.47
C ARG A 2 -13.78 12.95 0.95
N SER A 3 -15.02 12.76 1.43
CA SER A 3 -16.19 13.54 1.02
C SER A 3 -16.07 15.05 1.28
N LEU A 4 -15.29 15.45 2.29
CA LEU A 4 -15.02 16.85 2.56
C LEU A 4 -13.87 17.37 1.69
N LEU A 5 -12.80 16.59 1.51
CA LEU A 5 -11.71 16.98 0.61
C LEU A 5 -12.22 17.28 -0.80
N GLN A 6 -13.19 16.48 -1.28
CA GLN A 6 -13.87 16.73 -2.54
C GLN A 6 -14.71 18.01 -2.52
N LYS A 7 -15.43 18.32 -1.43
CA LYS A 7 -16.14 19.61 -1.30
C LYS A 7 -15.17 20.79 -1.34
N ASN A 8 -14.08 20.71 -0.59
CA ASN A 8 -13.05 21.75 -0.57
C ASN A 8 -12.36 21.90 -1.95
N ALA A 9 -12.13 20.79 -2.66
CA ALA A 9 -11.61 20.83 -4.03
C ALA A 9 -12.59 21.51 -5.00
N ARG A 10 -13.89 21.19 -4.92
CA ARG A 10 -14.93 21.85 -5.73
C ARG A 10 -14.99 23.35 -5.47
N ILE A 11 -14.99 23.77 -4.20
CA ILE A 11 -14.97 25.19 -3.81
C ILE A 11 -13.75 25.89 -4.41
N ARG A 12 -12.54 25.33 -4.26
CA ARG A 12 -11.31 25.90 -4.84
C ARG A 12 -11.34 25.97 -6.38
N ASN A 13 -11.90 24.95 -7.04
CA ASN A 13 -12.04 24.93 -8.49
C ASN A 13 -13.00 26.02 -8.97
N CYS A 14 -14.14 26.20 -8.29
CA CYS A 14 -15.09 27.28 -8.61
C CYS A 14 -14.42 28.65 -8.46
N LEU A 15 -13.69 28.89 -7.35
CA LEU A 15 -12.95 30.15 -7.15
C LEU A 15 -11.90 30.41 -8.23
N THR A 16 -11.19 29.36 -8.66
CA THR A 16 -10.18 29.45 -9.73
C THR A 16 -10.83 29.82 -11.07
N GLN A 17 -11.94 29.15 -11.41
CA GLN A 17 -12.67 29.39 -12.66
C GLN A 17 -13.35 30.77 -12.69
N LEU A 18 -13.93 31.21 -11.56
CA LEU A 18 -14.50 32.57 -11.41
C LEU A 18 -13.45 33.68 -11.57
N SER A 19 -12.18 33.37 -11.34
CA SER A 19 -11.06 34.31 -11.50
C SER A 19 -10.48 34.33 -12.92
N ALA A 20 -11.03 33.55 -13.85
CA ALA A 20 -10.61 33.55 -15.25
C ALA A 20 -10.95 34.89 -15.93
N LYS A 21 -10.06 35.36 -16.82
CA LYS A 21 -10.19 36.68 -17.47
C LYS A 21 -11.36 36.76 -18.45
N ASP A 22 -11.64 35.67 -19.17
CA ASP A 22 -12.62 35.62 -20.27
C ASP A 22 -13.80 34.72 -19.92
N ILE A 23 -14.42 34.92 -18.75
CA ILE A 23 -15.60 34.17 -18.32
C ILE A 23 -16.89 34.85 -18.83
N THR A 24 -17.83 34.06 -19.36
CA THR A 24 -19.13 34.59 -19.80
C THR A 24 -20.03 34.93 -18.59
N ALA A 25 -21.06 35.75 -18.80
CA ALA A 25 -22.00 36.10 -17.74
C ALA A 25 -22.78 34.88 -17.22
N ASP A 26 -23.15 33.97 -18.12
CA ASP A 26 -23.88 32.75 -17.78
C ASP A 26 -22.98 31.77 -17.02
N ASP A 27 -21.75 31.52 -17.49
CA ASP A 27 -20.78 30.68 -16.78
C ASP A 27 -20.50 31.21 -15.37
N LYS A 28 -20.37 32.54 -15.23
CA LYS A 28 -20.15 33.16 -13.92
C LYS A 28 -21.32 32.93 -12.98
N LYS A 29 -22.55 33.01 -13.49
CA LYS A 29 -23.76 32.76 -12.69
C LYS A 29 -23.84 31.30 -12.25
N GLU A 30 -23.61 30.36 -13.16
CA GLU A 30 -23.59 28.92 -12.87
C GLU A 30 -22.50 28.57 -11.84
N LEU A 31 -21.31 29.15 -11.97
CA LEU A 31 -20.22 28.93 -11.01
C LEU A 31 -20.47 29.56 -9.64
N ASP A 32 -21.14 30.71 -9.58
CA ASP A 32 -21.54 31.32 -8.31
C ASP A 32 -22.60 30.46 -7.60
N GLU A 33 -23.60 29.96 -8.33
CA GLU A 33 -24.57 28.99 -7.81
C GLU A 33 -23.87 27.71 -7.30
N ALA A 34 -22.94 27.15 -8.08
CA ALA A 34 -22.17 25.97 -7.69
C ALA A 34 -21.30 26.22 -6.44
N LEU A 35 -20.71 27.43 -6.32
CA LEU A 35 -19.92 27.82 -5.15
C LEU A 35 -20.79 27.93 -3.90
N GLN A 36 -21.96 28.58 -4.00
CA GLN A 36 -22.92 28.69 -2.89
C GLN A 36 -23.38 27.31 -2.41
N ILE A 37 -23.71 26.39 -3.33
CA ILE A 37 -24.05 25.00 -3.02
C ILE A 37 -22.89 24.29 -2.32
N GLY A 38 -21.66 24.46 -2.82
CA GLY A 38 -20.46 23.86 -2.24
C GLY A 38 -20.21 24.31 -0.79
N ILE A 39 -20.29 25.62 -0.54
CA ILE A 39 -20.14 26.22 0.80
C ILE A 39 -21.24 25.73 1.73
N GLN A 40 -22.50 25.77 1.31
CA GLN A 40 -23.62 25.34 2.14
C GLN A 40 -23.54 23.85 2.47
N ALA A 41 -23.15 23.01 1.52
CA ALA A 41 -22.97 21.58 1.73
C ALA A 41 -21.82 21.29 2.71
N ALA A 42 -20.72 22.05 2.66
CA ALA A 42 -19.63 21.93 3.63
C ALA A 42 -20.09 22.39 5.03
N PHE A 43 -20.72 23.56 5.12
CA PHE A 43 -21.21 24.14 6.38
C PHE A 43 -22.22 23.24 7.10
N ARG A 44 -23.11 22.57 6.36
CA ARG A 44 -24.10 21.63 6.92
C ARG A 44 -23.55 20.21 7.16
N THR A 45 -22.30 19.94 6.82
CA THR A 45 -21.66 18.65 7.11
C THR A 45 -20.93 18.74 8.44
N ASP A 46 -21.39 18.02 9.47
CA ASP A 46 -20.67 17.92 10.74
C ASP A 46 -19.30 17.25 10.52
N GLU A 47 -18.25 18.05 10.59
CA GLU A 47 -16.86 17.56 10.58
C GLU A 47 -16.38 17.14 11.96
N ILE A 48 -16.76 17.92 12.97
CA ILE A 48 -16.42 17.64 14.37
C ILE A 48 -17.28 16.47 14.81
N ARG A 49 -16.64 15.30 14.95
CA ARG A 49 -17.35 14.11 15.39
C ARG A 49 -17.73 14.21 16.86
N ARG A 50 -18.95 13.78 17.18
CA ARG A 50 -19.37 13.55 18.58
C ARG A 50 -18.78 12.27 19.17
N ALA A 51 -18.38 11.31 18.32
CA ALA A 51 -17.75 10.05 18.72
C ALA A 51 -16.35 9.93 18.10
N GLN A 52 -15.37 9.49 18.89
CA GLN A 52 -13.99 9.31 18.42
C GLN A 52 -13.94 8.25 17.30
N PRO A 53 -13.20 8.47 16.20
CA PRO A 53 -13.00 7.44 15.17
C PRO A 53 -12.30 6.21 15.73
N THR A 54 -12.57 5.05 15.12
CA THR A 54 -11.74 3.86 15.33
C THR A 54 -10.39 4.03 14.62
N PRO A 55 -9.33 3.30 15.00
CA PRO A 55 -8.04 3.35 14.30
C PRO A 55 -8.14 2.99 12.81
N GLN A 56 -8.99 2.02 12.43
CA GLN A 56 -9.25 1.71 11.02
C GLN A 56 -9.87 2.90 10.28
N ASP A 57 -10.76 3.63 10.93
CA ASP A 57 -11.40 4.83 10.36
C ASP A 57 -10.37 5.94 10.15
N GLU A 58 -9.48 6.18 11.11
CA GLU A 58 -8.38 7.14 11.00
C GLU A 58 -7.48 6.81 9.81
N MET A 59 -7.05 5.54 9.68
CA MET A 59 -6.26 5.08 8.54
C MET A 59 -6.97 5.35 7.22
N ARG A 60 -8.26 5.00 7.10
CA ARG A 60 -9.05 5.26 5.89
C ARG A 60 -9.14 6.75 5.56
N TYR A 61 -9.20 7.62 6.57
CA TYR A 61 -9.22 9.07 6.36
C TYR A 61 -7.84 9.60 5.97
N GLY A 62 -6.75 9.10 6.55
CA GLY A 62 -5.39 9.44 6.14
C GLY A 62 -5.14 9.11 4.66
N MET A 63 -5.55 7.91 4.22
CA MET A 63 -5.39 7.47 2.83
C MET A 63 -6.18 8.31 1.81
N SER A 64 -7.15 9.12 2.25
CA SER A 64 -7.92 9.96 1.33
C SER A 64 -7.10 11.04 0.63
N TYR A 65 -6.01 11.54 1.25
CA TYR A 65 -5.10 12.46 0.58
C TYR A 65 -4.27 11.77 -0.51
N ILE A 66 -3.87 10.51 -0.26
CA ILE A 66 -3.15 9.72 -1.26
C ILE A 66 -4.02 9.56 -2.50
N HIS A 67 -5.25 9.11 -2.29
CA HIS A 67 -6.22 8.93 -3.38
C HIS A 67 -6.51 10.23 -4.14
N GLU A 68 -6.75 11.35 -3.45
CA GLU A 68 -7.20 12.59 -4.10
C GLU A 68 -6.06 13.39 -4.76
N THR A 69 -4.84 13.32 -4.22
CA THR A 69 -3.75 14.23 -4.63
C THR A 69 -2.42 13.56 -4.87
N VAL A 70 -1.92 12.74 -3.94
CA VAL A 70 -0.55 12.20 -4.01
C VAL A 70 -0.42 11.22 -5.17
N TRP A 71 -1.43 10.40 -5.41
CA TRP A 71 -1.47 9.41 -6.49
C TRP A 71 -1.14 9.99 -7.87
N LYS A 72 -1.76 11.14 -8.19
CA LYS A 72 -1.53 11.88 -9.45
C LYS A 72 -0.35 12.86 -9.35
N GLY A 73 -0.06 13.32 -8.13
CA GLY A 73 0.99 14.31 -7.86
C GLY A 73 2.41 13.75 -8.04
N VAL A 74 2.68 12.53 -7.58
CA VAL A 74 3.99 11.89 -7.67
C VAL A 74 4.47 11.76 -9.13
N PRO A 75 3.75 11.09 -10.05
CA PRO A 75 4.22 10.95 -11.44
C PRO A 75 4.39 12.32 -12.11
N LYS A 76 3.49 13.27 -11.86
CA LYS A 76 3.60 14.65 -12.37
C LYS A 76 4.87 15.36 -11.88
N PHE A 77 5.24 15.18 -10.61
CA PHE A 77 6.49 15.70 -10.06
C PHE A 77 7.71 15.01 -10.69
N LEU A 78 7.70 13.68 -10.84
CA LEU A 78 8.79 12.96 -11.48
C LEU A 78 8.97 13.35 -12.95
N ARG A 79 7.88 13.65 -13.68
CA ARG A 79 7.96 14.26 -15.01
C ARG A 79 8.62 15.64 -14.98
N ARG A 80 8.38 16.44 -13.94
CA ARG A 80 9.07 17.73 -13.77
C ARG A 80 10.56 17.55 -13.53
N VAL A 81 10.96 16.51 -12.81
CA VAL A 81 12.37 16.13 -12.63
C VAL A 81 12.98 15.78 -13.99
N ASP A 82 12.32 14.97 -14.82
CA ASP A 82 12.80 14.68 -16.19
C ASP A 82 13.01 15.97 -17.01
N THR A 83 12.09 16.93 -16.95
CA THR A 83 12.24 18.22 -17.64
C THR A 83 13.43 19.02 -17.10
N ALA A 84 13.62 19.04 -15.79
CA ALA A 84 14.73 19.75 -15.16
C ALA A 84 16.08 19.14 -15.55
N LEU A 85 16.19 17.81 -15.59
CA LEU A 85 17.37 17.08 -16.04
C LEU A 85 17.73 17.41 -17.50
N LYS A 86 16.73 17.44 -18.39
CA LYS A 86 16.93 17.85 -19.78
C LYS A 86 17.47 19.27 -19.92
N ASN A 87 16.98 20.21 -19.11
CA ASN A 87 17.41 21.60 -19.16
C ASN A 87 18.87 21.81 -18.74
N ILE A 88 19.47 20.86 -18.01
CA ILE A 88 20.89 20.89 -17.63
C ILE A 88 21.76 19.97 -18.50
N GLY A 89 21.23 19.44 -19.61
CA GLY A 89 21.98 18.65 -20.58
C GLY A 89 21.90 17.12 -20.40
N ILE A 90 21.12 16.62 -19.44
CA ILE A 90 20.90 15.17 -19.26
C ILE A 90 19.71 14.75 -20.14
N ASN A 91 19.98 14.05 -21.24
CA ASN A 91 18.96 13.65 -22.21
C ASN A 91 18.17 12.38 -21.81
N GLU A 92 18.51 11.76 -20.69
CA GLU A 92 17.82 10.60 -20.13
C GLU A 92 16.75 11.03 -19.13
N ARG A 93 15.69 10.23 -19.00
CA ARG A 93 14.71 10.38 -17.92
C ARG A 93 15.25 9.77 -16.64
N LEU A 94 14.74 10.22 -15.49
CA LEU A 94 14.97 9.49 -14.24
C LEU A 94 14.42 8.07 -14.41
N PRO A 95 15.23 7.01 -14.19
CA PRO A 95 14.77 5.63 -14.32
C PRO A 95 13.54 5.40 -13.44
N TYR A 96 12.53 4.72 -13.99
CA TYR A 96 11.23 4.55 -13.32
C TYR A 96 11.31 3.72 -12.03
N ASN A 97 12.38 2.93 -11.87
CA ASN A 97 12.65 2.06 -10.74
C ASN A 97 13.37 2.76 -9.57
N VAL A 98 13.67 4.06 -9.68
CA VAL A 98 14.28 4.82 -8.58
C VAL A 98 13.20 5.21 -7.57
N PRO A 99 13.28 4.76 -6.30
CA PRO A 99 12.30 5.10 -5.29
C PRO A 99 12.61 6.47 -4.67
N LEU A 100 12.46 7.54 -5.47
CA LEU A 100 12.83 8.91 -5.06
C LEU A 100 11.98 9.42 -3.88
N ILE A 101 10.72 8.99 -3.82
CA ILE A 101 9.77 9.34 -2.76
C ILE A 101 9.13 8.03 -2.29
N LYS A 102 9.01 7.85 -0.97
CA LYS A 102 8.24 6.77 -0.35
C LYS A 102 7.32 7.35 0.71
N PHE A 103 6.23 6.65 0.99
CA PHE A 103 5.26 7.02 2.00
C PHE A 103 5.14 5.92 3.05
N CYS A 104 5.17 6.31 4.32
CA CYS A 104 4.92 5.43 5.45
C CYS A 104 3.72 5.94 6.26
N SER A 105 3.19 5.09 7.12
CA SER A 105 2.05 5.38 7.99
C SER A 105 2.27 4.80 9.37
N TRP A 106 1.78 5.51 10.39
CA TRP A 106 1.68 5.02 11.77
C TRP A 106 0.24 4.63 12.14
N MET A 107 -0.74 4.99 11.30
CA MET A 107 -2.16 4.77 11.58
C MET A 107 -2.47 3.26 11.61
N GLY A 108 -2.70 2.72 12.81
CA GLY A 108 -2.92 1.29 13.07
C GLY A 108 -1.64 0.47 13.36
N GLY A 109 -0.48 1.13 13.42
CA GLY A 109 0.81 0.52 13.80
C GLY A 109 1.41 1.11 15.08
N ASP A 110 1.17 2.39 15.36
CA ASP A 110 1.57 3.04 16.62
C ASP A 110 0.60 2.66 17.75
N ARG A 111 1.09 1.84 18.67
CA ARG A 111 0.35 1.32 19.84
C ARG A 111 0.90 1.85 21.17
N ASP A 112 1.91 2.70 21.12
CA ASP A 112 2.52 3.30 22.29
C ASP A 112 1.50 4.17 23.06
N GLY A 113 1.21 3.78 24.30
CA GLY A 113 0.19 4.42 25.14
C GLY A 113 -1.25 4.33 24.60
N ASN A 114 -1.52 3.51 23.57
CA ASN A 114 -2.83 3.43 22.93
C ASN A 114 -3.33 1.98 22.80
N PRO A 115 -4.03 1.44 23.83
CA PRO A 115 -4.51 0.05 23.83
C PRO A 115 -5.61 -0.23 22.79
N ARG A 116 -6.10 0.80 22.07
CA ARG A 116 -7.07 0.59 20.98
C ARG A 116 -6.43 0.06 19.70
N VAL A 117 -5.10 0.10 19.58
CA VAL A 117 -4.37 -0.43 18.42
C VAL A 117 -3.95 -1.86 18.73
N THR A 118 -4.89 -2.78 18.57
CA THR A 118 -4.69 -4.22 18.80
C THR A 118 -4.01 -4.90 17.60
N PRO A 119 -3.57 -6.17 17.72
CA PRO A 119 -3.01 -6.91 16.59
C PRO A 119 -3.99 -7.02 15.41
N GLU A 120 -5.29 -7.20 15.68
CA GLU A 120 -6.34 -7.25 14.65
C GLU A 120 -6.46 -5.92 13.91
N VAL A 121 -6.35 -4.79 14.63
CA VAL A 121 -6.33 -3.46 14.00
C VAL A 121 -5.15 -3.35 13.03
N THR A 122 -3.95 -3.77 13.43
CA THR A 122 -2.76 -3.78 12.57
C THR A 122 -3.00 -4.65 11.33
N ARG A 123 -3.61 -5.82 11.50
CA ARG A 123 -3.96 -6.72 10.39
C ARG A 123 -4.95 -6.06 9.42
N ASP A 124 -6.02 -5.49 9.95
CA ASP A 124 -7.07 -4.82 9.19
C ASP A 124 -6.50 -3.67 8.36
N VAL A 125 -5.69 -2.80 8.94
CA VAL A 125 -5.16 -1.63 8.22
C VAL A 125 -4.23 -2.03 7.09
N CYS A 126 -3.41 -3.08 7.26
CA CYS A 126 -2.55 -3.60 6.20
C CYS A 126 -3.38 -4.16 5.02
N LEU A 127 -4.41 -4.94 5.32
CA LEU A 127 -5.30 -5.50 4.30
C LEU A 127 -6.14 -4.39 3.61
N LEU A 128 -6.60 -3.39 4.36
CA LEU A 128 -7.30 -2.23 3.80
C LEU A 128 -6.38 -1.43 2.87
N ALA A 129 -5.10 -1.26 3.21
CA ALA A 129 -4.13 -0.57 2.38
C ALA A 129 -3.91 -1.31 1.04
N ARG A 130 -3.77 -2.64 1.09
CA ARG A 130 -3.70 -3.50 -0.10
C ARG A 130 -4.94 -3.42 -0.96
N MET A 131 -6.12 -3.43 -0.35
CA MET A 131 -7.39 -3.28 -1.06
C MET A 131 -7.52 -1.91 -1.74
N MET A 132 -7.05 -0.83 -1.10
CA MET A 132 -7.03 0.51 -1.69
C MET A 132 -6.02 0.63 -2.83
N ALA A 133 -4.83 0.03 -2.69
CA ALA A 133 -3.83 -0.03 -3.75
C ALA A 133 -4.42 -0.71 -5.01
N ALA A 134 -4.98 -1.91 -4.84
CA ALA A 134 -5.57 -2.67 -5.93
C ALA A 134 -6.68 -1.89 -6.65
N ASN A 135 -7.56 -1.20 -5.91
CA ASN A 135 -8.59 -0.34 -6.53
C ASN A 135 -7.99 0.78 -7.38
N LEU A 136 -6.99 1.50 -6.87
CA LEU A 136 -6.35 2.58 -7.62
C LEU A 136 -5.65 2.07 -8.89
N TYR A 137 -5.02 0.89 -8.82
CA TYR A 137 -4.40 0.27 -9.98
C TYR A 137 -5.42 -0.25 -10.99
N ILE A 138 -6.56 -0.80 -10.56
CA ILE A 138 -7.63 -1.24 -11.47
C ILE A 138 -8.08 -0.06 -12.34
N ASP A 139 -8.42 1.08 -11.73
CA ASP A 139 -8.86 2.27 -12.44
C ASP A 139 -7.81 2.75 -13.46
N GLN A 140 -6.52 2.76 -13.07
CA GLN A 140 -5.43 3.18 -13.97
C GLN A 140 -5.14 2.18 -15.09
N VAL A 141 -5.22 0.87 -14.82
CA VAL A 141 -5.02 -0.16 -15.83
C VAL A 141 -6.17 -0.13 -16.84
N GLU A 142 -7.40 0.11 -16.40
CA GLU A 142 -8.55 0.26 -17.30
C GLU A 142 -8.40 1.48 -18.22
N GLU A 143 -8.01 2.64 -17.70
CA GLU A 143 -7.67 3.81 -18.53
C GLU A 143 -6.55 3.48 -19.53
N LEU A 144 -5.51 2.77 -19.09
CA LEU A 144 -4.40 2.37 -19.95
C LEU A 144 -4.82 1.37 -21.04
N MET A 145 -5.77 0.47 -20.76
CA MET A 145 -6.36 -0.41 -21.76
C MET A 145 -7.04 0.39 -22.88
N PHE A 146 -7.71 1.51 -22.57
CA PHE A 146 -8.27 2.37 -23.61
C PHE A 146 -7.19 2.98 -24.51
N GLU A 147 -6.14 3.52 -23.90
CA GLU A 147 -5.06 4.22 -24.59
C GLU A 147 -4.21 3.27 -25.45
N LEU A 148 -3.80 2.10 -24.92
CA LEU A 148 -2.90 1.16 -25.58
C LEU A 148 -3.63 0.22 -26.55
N SER A 149 -4.28 0.80 -27.56
CA SER A 149 -5.00 0.10 -28.64
C SER A 149 -4.11 -0.38 -29.79
N MET A 150 -2.80 -0.20 -29.68
CA MET A 150 -1.83 -0.50 -30.75
C MET A 150 -1.77 -2.00 -31.06
N TRP A 151 -1.61 -2.33 -32.34
CA TRP A 151 -1.49 -3.70 -32.83
C TRP A 151 -0.03 -4.13 -33.08
N ARG A 152 0.90 -3.18 -33.20
CA ARG A 152 2.34 -3.46 -33.38
C ARG A 152 2.97 -3.77 -32.03
N CYS A 153 3.66 -4.89 -31.95
CA CYS A 153 4.38 -5.33 -30.76
C CYS A 153 5.63 -6.13 -31.13
N ASN A 154 6.53 -6.30 -30.15
CA ASN A 154 7.64 -7.24 -30.26
C ASN A 154 7.14 -8.70 -30.18
N GLU A 155 8.03 -9.64 -30.51
CA GLU A 155 7.70 -11.06 -30.54
C GLU A 155 7.35 -11.61 -29.15
N GLU A 156 8.08 -11.18 -28.13
CA GLU A 156 7.87 -11.60 -26.74
C GLU A 156 6.44 -11.27 -26.24
N LEU A 157 5.97 -10.04 -26.45
CA LEU A 157 4.62 -9.61 -26.09
C LEU A 157 3.55 -10.32 -26.93
N ARG A 158 3.85 -10.62 -28.20
CA ARG A 158 2.94 -11.39 -29.08
C ARG A 158 2.72 -12.80 -28.55
N CYS A 159 3.79 -13.55 -28.30
CA CYS A 159 3.70 -14.90 -27.74
C CYS A 159 2.93 -14.89 -26.41
N ARG A 160 3.24 -13.95 -25.52
CA ARG A 160 2.56 -13.83 -24.22
C ARG A 160 1.07 -13.54 -24.36
N ALA A 161 0.67 -12.66 -25.28
CA ALA A 161 -0.74 -12.38 -25.55
C ALA A 161 -1.48 -13.61 -26.11
N GLU A 162 -0.85 -14.36 -27.03
CA GLU A 162 -1.40 -15.60 -27.59
C GLU A 162 -1.58 -16.69 -26.52
N GLU A 163 -0.59 -16.87 -25.63
CA GLU A 163 -0.68 -17.79 -24.49
C GLU A 163 -1.88 -17.45 -23.58
N LEU A 164 -2.03 -16.17 -23.21
CA LEU A 164 -3.12 -15.72 -22.35
C LEU A 164 -4.50 -15.97 -22.98
N GLN A 165 -4.64 -15.78 -24.30
CA GLN A 165 -5.88 -16.06 -25.00
C GLN A 165 -6.19 -17.55 -25.17
N SER A 166 -5.15 -18.39 -25.26
CA SER A 166 -5.32 -19.84 -25.35
C SER A 166 -5.75 -20.47 -24.01
N THR A 167 -5.53 -19.76 -22.90
CA THR A 167 -5.82 -20.25 -21.55
C THR A 167 -7.33 -20.36 -21.29
N PRO A 168 -7.86 -21.50 -20.77
CA PRO A 168 -9.30 -21.69 -20.53
C PRO A 168 -9.94 -20.64 -19.62
N ALA A 169 -9.17 -20.09 -18.67
CA ALA A 169 -9.61 -19.01 -17.78
C ALA A 169 -9.97 -17.73 -18.55
N SER A 170 -9.30 -17.43 -19.68
CA SER A 170 -9.59 -16.29 -20.56
C SER A 170 -10.95 -16.40 -21.27
N LYS A 171 -11.52 -17.61 -21.35
CA LYS A 171 -12.84 -17.86 -21.97
C LYS A 171 -14.01 -17.60 -21.03
N LYS A 172 -13.77 -17.51 -19.72
CA LYS A 172 -14.79 -17.03 -18.78
C LYS A 172 -14.87 -15.52 -18.93
N VAL A 173 -16.02 -15.01 -19.38
CA VAL A 173 -16.25 -13.56 -19.43
C VAL A 173 -16.32 -13.05 -18.01
N THR A 174 -15.21 -12.47 -17.54
CA THR A 174 -15.15 -11.80 -16.25
C THR A 174 -15.83 -10.44 -16.38
N LYS A 175 -17.08 -10.33 -15.89
CA LYS A 175 -17.94 -9.15 -16.06
C LYS A 175 -17.61 -8.00 -15.11
N TYR A 176 -16.33 -7.69 -14.92
CA TYR A 176 -15.94 -6.62 -14.00
C TYR A 176 -16.08 -5.22 -14.62
N TYR A 177 -15.88 -5.09 -15.94
CA TYR A 177 -15.88 -3.79 -16.62
C TYR A 177 -16.75 -3.76 -17.89
N ILE A 178 -17.74 -2.87 -17.92
CA ILE A 178 -18.84 -2.89 -18.91
C ILE A 178 -18.40 -2.78 -20.36
N GLU A 179 -17.36 -1.98 -20.63
CA GLU A 179 -16.89 -1.72 -21.99
C GLU A 179 -15.95 -2.82 -22.50
N PHE A 180 -15.45 -3.68 -21.60
CA PHE A 180 -14.63 -4.86 -21.91
C PHE A 180 -15.34 -6.17 -21.52
N TRP A 181 -16.68 -6.20 -21.52
CA TRP A 181 -17.47 -7.43 -21.35
C TRP A 181 -17.36 -8.40 -22.52
N LYS A 182 -16.87 -7.93 -23.68
CA LYS A 182 -16.56 -8.79 -24.83
C LYS A 182 -15.11 -9.25 -24.75
N GLN A 183 -14.82 -10.40 -25.35
CA GLN A 183 -13.46 -10.89 -25.47
C GLN A 183 -12.59 -9.86 -26.21
N ILE A 184 -11.44 -9.53 -25.63
CA ILE A 184 -10.48 -8.60 -26.22
C ILE A 184 -9.93 -9.20 -27.52
N PRO A 185 -9.97 -8.49 -28.66
CA PRO A 185 -9.46 -9.00 -29.93
C PRO A 185 -7.96 -9.38 -29.87
N PRO A 186 -7.53 -10.46 -30.54
CA PRO A 186 -6.11 -10.88 -30.61
C PRO A 186 -5.16 -9.86 -31.21
N ASN A 187 -5.67 -9.00 -32.09
CA ASN A 187 -4.89 -7.94 -32.73
C ASN A 187 -4.61 -6.74 -31.80
N GLU A 188 -5.04 -6.79 -30.54
CA GLU A 188 -4.79 -5.76 -29.52
C GLU A 188 -3.95 -6.34 -28.35
N PRO A 189 -2.67 -6.70 -28.58
CA PRO A 189 -1.88 -7.50 -27.65
C PRO A 189 -1.64 -6.83 -26.29
N TYR A 190 -1.48 -5.49 -26.26
CA TYR A 190 -1.34 -4.76 -24.99
C TYR A 190 -2.60 -4.85 -24.13
N ARG A 191 -3.79 -4.75 -24.74
CA ARG A 191 -5.07 -4.88 -24.03
C ARG A 191 -5.27 -6.28 -23.48
N VAL A 192 -4.82 -7.30 -24.19
CA VAL A 192 -4.88 -8.69 -23.69
C VAL A 192 -4.07 -8.85 -22.40
N ILE A 193 -2.83 -8.35 -22.39
CA ILE A 193 -1.97 -8.42 -21.20
C ILE A 193 -2.53 -7.57 -20.06
N LEU A 194 -2.91 -6.32 -20.33
CA LEU A 194 -3.48 -5.43 -19.32
C LEU A 194 -4.82 -5.94 -18.78
N GLY A 195 -5.63 -6.63 -19.59
CA GLY A 195 -6.85 -7.29 -19.15
C GLY A 195 -6.57 -8.41 -18.14
N ALA A 196 -5.51 -9.21 -18.37
CA ALA A 196 -5.07 -10.22 -17.41
C ALA A 196 -4.53 -9.60 -16.11
N VAL A 197 -3.79 -8.49 -16.21
CA VAL A 197 -3.31 -7.72 -15.06
C VAL A 197 -4.49 -7.20 -14.23
N ARG A 198 -5.48 -6.58 -14.89
CA ARG A 198 -6.71 -6.08 -14.26
C ARG A 198 -7.45 -7.20 -13.54
N ASP A 199 -7.66 -8.35 -14.18
CA ASP A 199 -8.37 -9.49 -13.58
C ASP A 199 -7.65 -10.02 -12.34
N LYS A 200 -6.31 -10.07 -12.37
CA LYS A 200 -5.49 -10.44 -11.21
C LYS A 200 -5.52 -9.38 -10.10
N LEU A 201 -5.58 -8.09 -10.42
CA LEU A 201 -5.81 -7.02 -9.44
C LEU A 201 -7.18 -7.12 -8.78
N TYR A 202 -8.24 -7.47 -9.53
CA TYR A 202 -9.57 -7.72 -8.97
C TYR A 202 -9.55 -8.85 -7.95
N ASN A 203 -8.92 -9.98 -8.28
CA ASN A 203 -8.76 -11.09 -7.34
C ASN A 203 -7.96 -10.67 -6.10
N THR A 204 -6.91 -9.85 -6.28
CA THR A 204 -6.09 -9.31 -5.18
C THR A 204 -6.95 -8.47 -4.24
N ARG A 205 -7.80 -7.60 -4.79
CA ARG A 205 -8.76 -6.79 -4.01
C ARG A 205 -9.77 -7.65 -3.27
N GLU A 206 -10.41 -8.61 -3.96
CA GLU A 206 -11.44 -9.45 -3.36
C GLU A 206 -10.87 -10.39 -2.29
N ARG A 207 -9.65 -10.92 -2.49
CA ARG A 207 -8.95 -11.70 -1.45
C ARG A 207 -8.70 -10.85 -0.21
N ALA A 208 -8.20 -9.61 -0.36
CA ALA A 208 -8.04 -8.70 0.78
C ALA A 208 -9.38 -8.41 1.47
N ARG A 209 -10.45 -8.17 0.71
CA ARG A 209 -11.80 -7.94 1.24
C ARG A 209 -12.33 -9.14 2.04
N HIS A 210 -12.16 -10.36 1.54
CA HIS A 210 -12.54 -11.57 2.24
C HIS A 210 -11.73 -11.75 3.54
N LEU A 211 -10.41 -11.56 3.48
CA LEU A 211 -9.56 -11.68 4.66
C LEU A 211 -9.92 -10.66 5.77
N VAL A 212 -10.30 -9.43 5.41
CA VAL A 212 -10.80 -8.43 6.39
C VAL A 212 -12.16 -8.84 6.96
N ALA A 213 -13.06 -9.37 6.13
CA ALA A 213 -14.43 -9.66 6.55
C ALA A 213 -14.57 -10.93 7.39
N THR A 214 -13.83 -11.99 7.04
CA THR A 214 -14.01 -13.34 7.61
C THR A 214 -12.70 -14.02 8.00
N GLY A 215 -11.55 -13.41 7.76
CA GLY A 215 -10.23 -14.03 8.01
C GLY A 215 -9.83 -15.10 7.00
N TYR A 216 -10.70 -15.43 6.02
CA TYR A 216 -10.48 -16.53 5.06
C TYR A 216 -10.94 -16.14 3.65
N SER A 217 -10.25 -16.62 2.62
CA SER A 217 -10.61 -16.44 1.21
C SER A 217 -10.37 -17.72 0.40
N GLU A 218 -11.34 -18.08 -0.42
CA GLU A 218 -11.22 -19.19 -1.39
C GLU A 218 -10.36 -18.82 -2.62
N ILE A 219 -10.10 -17.53 -2.84
CA ILE A 219 -9.27 -17.04 -3.94
C ILE A 219 -7.82 -17.41 -3.64
N GLY A 220 -7.26 -18.37 -4.39
CA GLY A 220 -5.89 -18.86 -4.21
C GLY A 220 -4.81 -17.81 -4.47
N GLU A 221 -3.61 -18.02 -3.91
CA GLU A 221 -2.50 -17.07 -4.02
C GLU A 221 -1.95 -16.93 -5.44
N GLU A 222 -2.04 -17.99 -6.24
CA GLU A 222 -1.66 -18.00 -7.66
C GLU A 222 -2.50 -17.02 -8.50
N SER A 223 -3.70 -16.70 -8.02
CA SER A 223 -4.66 -15.85 -8.71
C SER A 223 -4.59 -14.37 -8.31
N VAL A 224 -3.67 -13.98 -7.43
CA VAL A 224 -3.46 -12.61 -6.93
C VAL A 224 -2.02 -12.17 -7.08
N PHE A 225 -1.75 -10.87 -7.06
CA PHE A 225 -0.39 -10.36 -6.98
C PHE A 225 0.13 -10.49 -5.54
N THR A 226 1.17 -11.30 -5.36
CA THR A 226 1.78 -11.55 -4.04
C THR A 226 2.97 -10.63 -3.77
N ASN A 227 3.67 -10.21 -4.82
CA ASN A 227 4.82 -9.32 -4.76
C ASN A 227 4.78 -8.29 -5.90
N VAL A 228 5.56 -7.22 -5.74
CA VAL A 228 5.57 -6.08 -6.68
C VAL A 228 6.18 -6.47 -8.03
N ASP A 229 7.18 -7.36 -8.06
CA ASP A 229 7.86 -7.77 -9.30
C ASP A 229 6.91 -8.52 -10.25
N GLU A 230 6.04 -9.36 -9.69
CA GLU A 230 4.98 -10.06 -10.44
C GLU A 230 4.01 -9.07 -11.10
N PHE A 231 3.73 -7.94 -10.44
CA PHE A 231 2.88 -6.90 -11.01
C PHE A 231 3.61 -6.03 -12.04
N LEU A 232 4.91 -5.77 -11.83
CA LEU A 232 5.74 -4.99 -12.74
C LEU A 232 6.04 -5.71 -14.05
N GLU A 233 6.29 -7.02 -14.02
CA GLU A 233 6.67 -7.83 -15.19
C GLU A 233 5.83 -7.55 -16.44
N PRO A 234 4.48 -7.65 -16.42
CA PRO A 234 3.67 -7.41 -17.61
C PRO A 234 3.67 -5.94 -18.05
N LEU A 235 3.86 -4.99 -17.12
CA LEU A 235 3.93 -3.55 -17.44
C LEU A 235 5.26 -3.20 -18.11
N GLU A 236 6.36 -3.77 -17.61
CA GLU A 236 7.68 -3.62 -18.21
C GLU A 236 7.76 -4.30 -19.58
N LEU A 237 7.10 -5.44 -19.76
CA LEU A 237 6.97 -6.10 -21.06
C LEU A 237 6.26 -5.18 -22.08
N CYS A 238 5.15 -4.56 -21.69
CA CYS A 238 4.48 -3.54 -22.50
C CYS A 238 5.43 -2.37 -22.84
N TYR A 239 6.18 -1.87 -21.86
CA TYR A 239 7.09 -0.73 -22.03
C TYR A 239 8.23 -1.06 -23.02
N LYS A 240 8.86 -2.23 -22.86
CA LYS A 240 9.91 -2.73 -23.75
C LYS A 240 9.40 -2.92 -25.17
N SER A 241 8.21 -3.51 -25.34
CA SER A 241 7.59 -3.71 -26.65
C SER A 241 7.33 -2.38 -27.37
N LEU A 242 6.72 -1.39 -26.69
CA LEU A 242 6.50 -0.07 -27.27
C LEU A 242 7.81 0.61 -27.68
N CYS A 243 8.85 0.52 -26.85
CA CYS A 243 10.16 1.07 -27.20
C CYS A 243 10.76 0.37 -28.44
N ALA A 244 10.67 -0.96 -28.52
CA ALA A 244 11.18 -1.74 -29.64
C ALA A 244 10.43 -1.45 -30.97
N CYS A 245 9.15 -1.10 -30.90
CA CYS A 245 8.35 -0.73 -32.08
C CYS A 245 8.50 0.74 -32.51
N GLY A 246 9.35 1.54 -31.83
CA GLY A 246 9.54 2.96 -32.11
C GLY A 246 8.53 3.88 -31.41
N ASP A 247 7.65 3.32 -30.58
CA ASP A 247 6.57 4.01 -29.87
C ASP A 247 6.98 4.46 -28.45
N LYS A 248 8.27 4.76 -28.24
CA LYS A 248 8.79 5.22 -26.92
C LYS A 248 8.05 6.45 -26.40
N ALA A 249 7.60 7.35 -27.29
CA ALA A 249 6.81 8.52 -26.90
C ALA A 249 5.49 8.13 -26.20
N ILE A 250 4.85 7.03 -26.63
CA ILE A 250 3.65 6.47 -26.01
C ILE A 250 4.03 5.78 -24.69
N ALA A 251 5.11 5.00 -24.69
CA ALA A 251 5.61 4.32 -23.49
C ALA A 251 5.94 5.30 -22.35
N ASP A 252 6.52 6.45 -22.68
CA ASP A 252 6.84 7.54 -21.75
C ASP A 252 5.59 8.35 -21.31
N GLY A 253 4.39 7.99 -21.78
CA GLY A 253 3.08 8.52 -21.38
C GLY A 253 2.54 7.84 -20.12
N SER A 254 1.26 7.50 -20.10
CA SER A 254 0.55 6.95 -18.92
C SER A 254 1.16 5.66 -18.38
N LEU A 255 1.75 4.82 -19.23
CA LEU A 255 2.45 3.61 -18.80
C LEU A 255 3.66 3.91 -17.90
N LEU A 256 4.45 4.93 -18.24
CA LEU A 256 5.58 5.37 -17.40
C LEU A 256 5.10 5.94 -16.05
N ASP A 257 3.95 6.62 -16.03
CA ASP A 257 3.36 7.11 -14.79
C ASP A 257 2.91 5.96 -13.90
N LEU A 258 2.26 4.95 -14.49
CA LEU A 258 1.87 3.73 -13.77
C LEU A 258 3.09 2.98 -13.23
N LEU A 259 4.15 2.78 -14.02
CA LEU A 259 5.39 2.15 -13.54
C LEU A 259 5.96 2.91 -12.33
N ARG A 260 6.07 4.24 -12.42
CA ARG A 260 6.54 5.09 -11.30
C ARG A 260 5.64 5.01 -10.07
N GLN A 261 4.32 4.90 -10.26
CA GLN A 261 3.37 4.68 -9.17
C GLN A 261 3.61 3.34 -8.48
N VAL A 262 3.78 2.25 -9.25
CA VAL A 262 4.07 0.92 -8.70
C VAL A 262 5.37 0.92 -7.87
N PHE A 263 6.44 1.55 -8.36
CA PHE A 263 7.69 1.69 -7.60
C PHE A 263 7.59 2.58 -6.36
N THR A 264 6.67 3.55 -6.35
CA THR A 264 6.48 4.47 -5.22
C THR A 264 5.58 3.87 -4.13
N PHE A 265 4.49 3.24 -4.53
CA PHE A 265 3.39 2.83 -3.66
C PHE A 265 3.33 1.33 -3.41
N GLY A 266 3.97 0.51 -4.27
CA GLY A 266 3.93 -0.94 -4.18
C GLY A 266 2.51 -1.50 -4.16
N LEU A 267 2.31 -2.64 -3.51
CA LEU A 267 1.00 -3.26 -3.35
C LEU A 267 0.25 -2.81 -2.09
N SER A 268 0.84 -1.94 -1.25
CA SER A 268 0.27 -1.54 0.04
C SER A 268 0.00 -0.03 0.17
N LEU A 269 0.27 0.79 -0.86
CA LEU A 269 0.29 2.26 -0.85
C LEU A 269 1.34 2.88 0.06
N VAL A 270 1.35 2.46 1.32
CA VAL A 270 2.28 2.90 2.35
C VAL A 270 2.85 1.67 3.06
N LYS A 271 4.03 1.84 3.64
CA LYS A 271 4.55 0.91 4.63
C LYS A 271 4.04 1.31 6.02
N LEU A 272 3.62 0.33 6.82
CA LEU A 272 3.17 0.55 8.19
C LEU A 272 4.35 0.40 9.15
N ASP A 273 4.67 1.45 9.88
CA ASP A 273 5.65 1.37 10.96
C ASP A 273 4.93 0.87 12.22
N ILE A 274 5.59 0.01 12.98
CA ILE A 274 5.08 -0.52 14.24
C ILE A 274 5.81 0.17 15.37
N ARG A 275 5.11 0.68 16.38
CA ARG A 275 5.74 1.35 17.52
C ARG A 275 5.21 0.85 18.85
N GLN A 276 6.11 0.48 19.76
CA GLN A 276 5.79 0.05 21.12
C GLN A 276 6.86 0.54 22.10
N GLU A 277 6.51 0.72 23.38
CA GLU A 277 7.48 1.10 24.42
C GLU A 277 8.35 -0.08 24.88
N SER A 278 9.61 0.20 25.24
CA SER A 278 10.63 -0.77 25.66
C SER A 278 10.23 -1.64 26.86
N GLU A 279 9.55 -1.05 27.85
CA GLU A 279 9.12 -1.78 29.06
C GLU A 279 8.16 -2.93 28.75
N ARG A 280 7.32 -2.78 27.72
CA ARG A 280 6.41 -3.84 27.28
C ARG A 280 7.16 -5.04 26.69
N HIS A 281 8.32 -4.83 26.07
CA HIS A 281 9.19 -5.93 25.64
C HIS A 281 9.89 -6.57 26.83
N THR A 282 10.34 -5.76 27.79
CA THR A 282 10.94 -6.22 29.05
C THR A 282 9.98 -7.12 29.82
N ASP A 283 8.68 -6.77 29.91
CA ASP A 283 7.65 -7.60 30.54
C ASP A 283 7.48 -8.97 29.90
N VAL A 284 7.50 -9.03 28.56
CA VAL A 284 7.39 -10.30 27.82
C VAL A 284 8.60 -11.18 28.11
N ILE A 285 9.80 -10.60 28.06
CA ILE A 285 11.04 -11.35 28.32
C ILE A 285 11.11 -11.81 29.77
N ASP A 286 10.72 -10.97 30.73
CA ASP A 286 10.69 -11.34 32.15
C ASP A 286 9.71 -12.47 32.43
N ALA A 287 8.54 -12.46 31.80
CA ALA A 287 7.60 -13.57 31.88
C ALA A 287 8.19 -14.87 31.34
N ILE A 288 8.95 -14.81 30.23
CA ILE A 288 9.66 -15.97 29.67
C ILE A 288 10.73 -16.47 30.64
N THR A 289 11.60 -15.59 31.14
CA THR A 289 12.72 -16.00 32.01
C THR A 289 12.24 -16.58 33.33
N THR A 290 11.19 -16.01 33.92
CA THR A 290 10.60 -16.49 35.17
C THR A 290 9.90 -17.84 34.97
N TYR A 291 9.15 -18.00 33.89
CA TYR A 291 8.49 -19.27 33.56
C TYR A 291 9.50 -20.40 33.31
N LEU A 292 10.62 -20.12 32.64
CA LEU A 292 11.68 -21.10 32.39
C LEU A 292 12.57 -21.38 33.62
N GLY A 293 12.38 -20.65 34.73
CA GLY A 293 13.16 -20.80 35.95
C GLY A 293 14.62 -20.33 35.83
N ILE A 294 14.93 -19.45 34.87
CA ILE A 294 16.28 -18.92 34.64
C ILE A 294 16.53 -17.58 35.37
N GLY A 295 15.48 -16.93 35.89
CA GLY A 295 15.56 -15.72 36.70
C GLY A 295 14.52 -14.67 36.28
N SER A 296 14.61 -13.47 36.84
CA SER A 296 13.85 -12.30 36.41
C SER A 296 14.73 -11.39 35.58
N TYR A 297 14.45 -11.31 34.27
CA TYR A 297 15.13 -10.39 33.35
C TYR A 297 15.01 -8.94 33.80
N ARG A 298 13.87 -8.57 34.41
CA ARG A 298 13.63 -7.22 34.94
C ARG A 298 14.62 -6.85 36.05
N ASP A 299 15.01 -7.82 36.89
CA ASP A 299 15.95 -7.60 37.99
C ASP A 299 17.43 -7.63 37.55
N TRP A 300 17.74 -8.06 36.33
CA TRP A 300 19.11 -8.15 35.85
C TRP A 300 19.71 -6.77 35.51
N PRO A 301 21.00 -6.54 35.83
CA PRO A 301 21.73 -5.38 35.33
C PRO A 301 21.92 -5.47 33.81
N GLU A 302 22.18 -4.33 33.17
CA GLU A 302 22.27 -4.22 31.71
C GLU A 302 23.31 -5.18 31.11
N GLU A 303 24.48 -5.34 31.74
CA GLU A 303 25.50 -6.25 31.24
C GLU A 303 25.02 -7.71 31.20
N GLN A 304 24.24 -8.13 32.20
CA GLN A 304 23.69 -9.48 32.26
C GLN A 304 22.54 -9.67 31.25
N ARG A 305 21.68 -8.65 31.06
CA ARG A 305 20.64 -8.67 30.01
C ARG A 305 21.26 -8.85 28.63
N MET A 306 22.30 -8.08 28.34
CA MET A 306 23.07 -8.15 27.10
C MET A 306 23.70 -9.52 26.88
N GLU A 307 24.42 -10.04 27.87
CA GLU A 307 25.06 -11.36 27.78
C GLU A 307 24.05 -12.47 27.48
N TRP A 308 22.91 -12.45 28.18
CA TRP A 308 21.84 -13.42 27.97
C TRP A 308 21.19 -13.28 26.59
N LEU A 309 20.81 -12.06 26.17
CA LEU A 309 20.19 -11.81 24.86
C LEU A 309 21.10 -12.24 23.71
N VAL A 310 22.40 -11.93 23.78
CA VAL A 310 23.37 -12.33 22.76
C VAL A 310 23.51 -13.84 22.71
N SER A 311 23.56 -14.51 23.87
CA SER A 311 23.59 -15.97 23.95
C SER A 311 22.37 -16.60 23.29
N GLU A 312 21.15 -16.12 23.62
CA GLU A 312 19.91 -16.63 23.03
C GLU A 312 19.82 -16.32 21.52
N LEU A 313 20.25 -15.14 21.08
CA LEU A 313 20.28 -14.74 19.67
C LEU A 313 21.24 -15.59 18.82
N GLN A 314 22.36 -16.04 19.39
CA GLN A 314 23.26 -16.99 18.74
C GLN A 314 22.76 -18.44 18.81
N GLY A 315 21.96 -18.75 19.83
CA GLY A 315 21.30 -20.03 20.01
C GLY A 315 20.33 -20.36 18.87
N LYS A 316 20.13 -21.66 18.63
CA LYS A 316 19.13 -22.20 17.69
C LYS A 316 17.92 -22.82 18.38
N ARG A 317 17.92 -22.83 19.71
CA ARG A 317 16.85 -23.40 20.53
C ARG A 317 15.69 -22.38 20.59
N PRO A 318 14.45 -22.79 20.31
CA PRO A 318 13.29 -21.93 20.54
C PRO A 318 13.15 -21.60 22.02
N LEU A 319 12.85 -20.34 22.30
CA LEU A 319 12.74 -19.78 23.64
C LEU A 319 11.29 -19.61 24.08
N LEU A 320 10.38 -19.20 23.20
CA LEU A 320 8.99 -18.90 23.54
C LEU A 320 8.16 -20.17 23.78
N PRO A 321 7.73 -20.47 25.03
CA PRO A 321 6.92 -21.64 25.31
C PRO A 321 5.48 -21.45 24.80
N PRO A 322 4.84 -22.48 24.22
CA PRO A 322 3.47 -22.38 23.71
C PRO A 322 2.43 -22.18 24.83
N ASP A 323 2.76 -22.57 26.06
CA ASP A 323 1.92 -22.54 27.25
C ASP A 323 2.34 -21.46 28.27
N LEU A 324 3.17 -20.49 27.84
CA LEU A 324 3.53 -19.33 28.65
C LEU A 324 2.25 -18.61 29.15
N PRO A 325 2.07 -18.40 30.46
CA PRO A 325 0.98 -17.58 30.98
C PRO A 325 1.12 -16.13 30.50
N GLN A 326 0.08 -15.58 29.86
CA GLN A 326 0.11 -14.23 29.28
C GLN A 326 -0.91 -13.34 29.99
N THR A 327 -0.46 -12.17 30.42
CA THR A 327 -1.37 -11.04 30.71
C THR A 327 -1.92 -10.48 29.40
N GLU A 328 -2.96 -9.64 29.47
CA GLU A 328 -3.50 -8.97 28.28
C GLU A 328 -2.42 -8.16 27.54
N GLU A 329 -1.52 -7.52 28.28
CA GLU A 329 -0.43 -6.73 27.73
C GLU A 329 0.67 -7.58 27.05
N ILE A 330 1.02 -8.73 27.64
CA ILE A 330 1.97 -9.67 27.02
C ILE A 330 1.37 -10.28 25.76
N ALA A 331 0.09 -10.66 25.83
CA ALA A 331 -0.64 -11.21 24.70
C ALA A 331 -0.74 -10.21 23.53
N ASP A 332 -0.91 -8.92 23.81
CA ASP A 332 -0.90 -7.87 22.78
C ASP A 332 0.45 -7.76 22.06
N VAL A 333 1.58 -7.79 22.79
CA VAL A 333 2.92 -7.70 22.19
C VAL A 333 3.21 -8.93 21.33
N ILE A 334 2.97 -10.13 21.85
CA ILE A 334 3.19 -11.38 21.11
C ILE A 334 2.23 -11.46 19.91
N GLY A 335 0.96 -11.09 20.11
CA GLY A 335 -0.05 -11.05 19.05
C GLY A 335 0.34 -10.10 17.92
N ALA A 336 0.87 -8.93 18.25
CA ALA A 336 1.39 -7.98 17.26
C ALA A 336 2.49 -8.61 16.41
N MET A 337 3.49 -9.22 17.04
CA MET A 337 4.62 -9.85 16.34
C MET A 337 4.17 -11.01 15.45
N ARG A 338 3.18 -11.80 15.89
CA ARG A 338 2.57 -12.85 15.06
C ARG A 338 1.88 -12.29 13.81
N VAL A 339 1.17 -11.17 13.94
CA VAL A 339 0.58 -10.48 12.77
C VAL A 339 1.66 -10.02 11.79
N LEU A 340 2.82 -9.56 12.29
CA LEU A 340 3.94 -9.19 11.43
C LEU A 340 4.54 -10.40 10.69
N ALA A 341 4.59 -11.57 11.34
CA ALA A 341 5.08 -12.81 10.73
C ALA A 341 4.10 -13.39 9.69
N GLU A 342 2.80 -13.19 9.86
CA GLU A 342 1.76 -13.69 8.95
C GLU A 342 1.61 -12.84 7.68
N LEU A 343 1.82 -11.53 7.79
CA LEU A 343 1.57 -10.60 6.69
C LEU A 343 2.80 -10.42 5.79
N PRO A 344 2.60 -10.12 4.49
CA PRO A 344 3.71 -9.86 3.58
C PRO A 344 4.62 -8.72 4.06
N SER A 345 5.94 -8.94 4.02
CA SER A 345 6.96 -8.02 4.55
C SER A 345 6.99 -6.66 3.83
N ASP A 346 6.52 -6.58 2.60
CA ASP A 346 6.34 -5.33 1.86
C ASP A 346 5.30 -4.39 2.52
N SER A 347 4.43 -4.91 3.39
CA SER A 347 3.42 -4.14 4.15
C SER A 347 4.03 -3.27 5.25
N PHE A 348 5.22 -3.61 5.75
CA PHE A 348 5.79 -3.01 6.94
C PHE A 348 7.00 -2.11 6.65
N GLY A 349 7.16 -1.11 7.52
CA GLY A 349 8.35 -0.28 7.68
C GLY A 349 9.19 -0.79 8.87
N PRO A 350 9.87 0.09 9.62
CA PRO A 350 10.59 -0.29 10.83
C PRO A 350 9.68 -0.66 12.00
N TYR A 351 10.25 -1.42 12.94
CA TYR A 351 9.78 -1.51 14.31
C TYR A 351 10.48 -0.43 15.15
N ILE A 352 9.70 0.45 15.78
CA ILE A 352 10.18 1.60 16.55
C ILE A 352 9.98 1.32 18.04
N ILE A 353 11.03 1.53 18.82
CA ILE A 353 11.01 1.33 20.26
C ILE A 353 10.94 2.69 20.94
N SER A 354 9.77 3.02 21.50
CA SER A 354 9.61 4.21 22.34
C SER A 354 10.35 4.01 23.66
N MET A 355 10.87 5.11 24.22
CA MET A 355 11.60 5.08 25.50
C MET A 355 12.80 4.12 25.49
N CYS A 356 13.42 3.90 24.33
CA CYS A 356 14.67 3.15 24.21
C CYS A 356 15.79 3.87 24.96
N THR A 357 16.41 3.20 25.92
CA THR A 357 17.46 3.74 26.80
C THR A 357 18.76 2.96 26.72
N ALA A 358 18.71 1.67 26.37
CA ALA A 358 19.87 0.79 26.40
C ALA A 358 19.95 -0.14 25.16
N PRO A 359 21.13 -0.71 24.86
CA PRO A 359 21.27 -1.68 23.78
C PRO A 359 20.39 -2.93 23.95
N SER A 360 20.15 -3.38 25.20
CA SER A 360 19.26 -4.50 25.47
C SER A 360 17.83 -4.29 24.97
N ASP A 361 17.31 -3.05 24.95
CA ASP A 361 15.98 -2.73 24.42
C ASP A 361 15.85 -3.13 22.94
N VAL A 362 16.89 -2.88 22.15
CA VAL A 362 16.94 -3.25 20.72
C VAL A 362 17.05 -4.77 20.57
N LEU A 363 17.99 -5.39 21.30
CA LEU A 363 18.21 -6.83 21.22
C LEU A 363 17.01 -7.65 21.71
N ALA A 364 16.26 -7.13 22.68
CA ALA A 364 15.00 -7.70 23.17
C ALA A 364 13.98 -7.83 22.04
N VAL A 365 13.79 -6.76 21.26
CA VAL A 365 12.88 -6.79 20.10
C VAL A 365 13.38 -7.75 19.03
N GLU A 366 14.67 -7.73 18.69
CA GLU A 366 15.26 -8.66 17.71
C GLU A 366 15.02 -10.13 18.11
N LEU A 367 15.20 -10.45 19.39
CA LEU A 367 14.92 -11.79 19.92
C LEU A 367 13.43 -12.12 19.80
N LEU A 368 12.54 -11.23 20.23
CA LEU A 368 11.09 -11.46 20.16
C LEU A 368 10.59 -11.62 18.72
N GLN A 369 11.13 -10.84 17.76
CA GLN A 369 10.79 -10.98 16.34
C GLN A 369 11.16 -12.38 15.83
N ARG A 370 12.38 -12.84 16.13
CA ARG A 370 12.84 -14.20 15.77
C ARG A 370 11.96 -15.28 16.37
N GLU A 371 11.66 -15.19 17.67
CA GLU A 371 10.87 -16.20 18.39
C GLU A 371 9.39 -16.22 17.96
N CYS A 372 8.86 -15.09 17.48
CA CYS A 372 7.52 -15.01 16.90
C CYS A 372 7.48 -15.40 15.41
N GLY A 373 8.60 -15.79 14.81
CA GLY A 373 8.67 -16.31 13.45
C GLY A 373 8.71 -15.26 12.34
N ILE A 374 9.03 -14.01 12.68
CA ILE A 374 9.33 -12.97 11.68
C ILE A 374 10.68 -13.31 11.05
N ARG A 375 10.73 -13.36 9.71
CA ARG A 375 11.90 -13.81 8.94
C ARG A 375 12.48 -12.73 8.05
#